data_AF-A0A7J7KYK6-F1
#
_entry.id   AF-A0A7J7KYK6-F1
#
_cell.length_a   1.000
_cell.length_b   1.000
_cell.length_c   1.000
_cell.angle_alpha   90.00
_cell.angle_beta   90.00
_cell.angle_gamma   90.00
#
_symmetry.space_group_name_H-M   'P 1'
#
loop_
_entity.id
_entity.type
_entity.pdbx_description
1 polymer ?
#
loop_
_entity_poly.entity_id
_entity_poly.type
_entity_poly.pdbx_seq_one_letter_code
_entity_poly.pdbx_strand_id
1 'polypeptide(L)'
;IRGIFEHAYQLLTSYFAEVRLVDPNFVFDIQTTSCKDKRFTRCFWCFGPPKKTYILLRPVVVIDRTFLKGRYHGTLLIAIAINPRNHIFPIAFLIIDSETTESWTYFLKIFGSNFYGYDTRFIVISDRNVKIINVIPKVLPFVIHILCAFYISNNIKTTLKSTKIAFRMVAKALTSIDFDKTNECYPEYKSSESSIHTRYSQGNMV
;
A
#
# COMPACT_ATOMS: atom_id res chain seq x y z
N ILE A 1 -8.42 -27.38 -6.59
CA ILE A 1 -7.23 -27.62 -7.43
C ILE A 1 -6.25 -28.44 -6.59
N ARG A 2 -6.03 -29.73 -6.92
CA ARG A 2 -5.00 -30.58 -6.32
C ARG A 2 -3.85 -30.68 -7.32
N GLY A 3 -2.64 -30.32 -6.91
CA GLY A 3 -1.43 -30.36 -7.74
C GLY A 3 -0.19 -30.14 -6.87
N ILE A 4 0.97 -30.59 -7.34
CA ILE A 4 2.25 -30.32 -6.67
C ILE A 4 2.59 -28.84 -6.81
N PHE A 5 3.12 -28.24 -5.74
CA PHE A 5 3.35 -26.80 -5.68
C PHE A 5 4.31 -26.33 -6.79
N GLU A 6 5.32 -27.14 -7.17
CA GLU A 6 6.27 -26.81 -8.25
C GLU A 6 5.54 -26.56 -9.58
N HIS A 7 4.58 -27.43 -9.92
CA HIS A 7 3.86 -27.36 -11.19
C HIS A 7 2.95 -26.12 -11.24
N ALA A 8 2.35 -25.71 -10.12
CA ALA A 8 1.52 -24.52 -10.08
C ALA A 8 2.30 -23.23 -10.45
N TYR A 9 3.55 -23.12 -10.01
CA TYR A 9 4.40 -21.97 -10.35
C TYR A 9 4.85 -21.99 -11.82
N GLN A 10 5.08 -23.18 -12.39
CA GLN A 10 5.42 -23.32 -13.82
C GLN A 10 4.27 -22.89 -14.74
N LEU A 11 3.02 -23.04 -14.28
CA LEU A 11 1.83 -22.65 -15.03
C LEU A 11 1.51 -21.16 -14.98
N LEU A 12 2.13 -20.37 -14.08
CA LEU A 12 1.81 -18.94 -13.92
C LEU A 12 1.99 -18.15 -15.21
N THR A 13 3.08 -18.40 -15.94
CA THR A 13 3.35 -17.69 -17.20
C THR A 13 2.28 -17.95 -18.24
N SER A 14 1.91 -19.21 -18.45
CA SER A 14 0.86 -19.58 -19.41
C SER A 14 -0.50 -19.05 -18.95
N TYR A 15 -0.84 -19.19 -17.67
CA TYR A 15 -2.08 -18.67 -17.10
C TYR A 15 -2.20 -17.16 -17.29
N PHE A 16 -1.16 -16.39 -16.99
CA PHE A 16 -1.16 -14.94 -17.17
C PHE A 16 -1.15 -14.52 -18.65
N ALA A 17 -0.56 -15.31 -19.53
CA ALA A 17 -0.70 -15.12 -20.97
C ALA A 17 -2.16 -15.28 -21.41
N GLU A 18 -2.86 -16.32 -20.95
CA GLU A 18 -4.29 -16.54 -21.23
C GLU A 18 -5.16 -15.41 -20.66
N VAL A 19 -4.89 -14.96 -19.43
CA VAL A 19 -5.61 -13.81 -18.84
C VAL A 19 -5.43 -12.56 -19.70
N ARG A 20 -4.24 -12.35 -20.27
CA ARG A 20 -3.97 -11.21 -21.16
C ARG A 20 -4.69 -11.30 -22.52
N LEU A 21 -5.04 -12.49 -22.99
CA LEU A 21 -5.88 -12.65 -24.19
C LEU A 21 -7.31 -12.15 -23.94
N VAL A 22 -7.83 -12.37 -22.72
CA VAL A 22 -9.18 -11.94 -22.32
C VAL A 22 -9.19 -10.47 -21.88
N ASP A 23 -8.15 -10.02 -21.19
CA ASP A 23 -7.96 -8.64 -20.76
C ASP A 23 -6.66 -8.08 -21.38
N PRO A 24 -6.73 -7.40 -22.54
CA PRO A 24 -5.56 -6.83 -23.19
C PRO A 24 -4.83 -5.76 -22.36
N ASN A 25 -5.45 -5.27 -21.27
CA ASN A 25 -4.86 -4.29 -20.37
C ASN A 25 -4.32 -4.93 -19.08
N PHE A 26 -4.41 -6.26 -18.95
CA PHE A 26 -3.72 -7.02 -17.92
C PHE A 26 -2.21 -6.89 -18.13
N VAL A 27 -1.51 -6.49 -17.08
CA VAL A 27 -0.05 -6.35 -17.08
C VAL A 27 0.51 -7.33 -16.08
N PHE A 28 1.54 -8.06 -16.46
CA PHE A 28 2.28 -8.92 -15.56
C PHE A 28 3.77 -8.93 -15.91
N ASP A 29 4.60 -9.22 -14.91
CA ASP A 29 6.03 -9.49 -15.07
C ASP A 29 6.42 -10.63 -14.14
N ILE A 30 7.00 -11.69 -14.69
CA ILE A 30 7.46 -12.87 -13.94
C ILE A 30 8.95 -12.99 -14.15
N GLN A 31 9.69 -13.08 -13.05
CA GLN A 31 11.13 -13.22 -13.08
C GLN A 31 11.60 -14.51 -12.40
N THR A 32 12.68 -15.05 -12.96
CA THR A 32 13.37 -16.23 -12.46
C THR A 32 14.88 -15.94 -12.39
N THR A 33 15.62 -16.71 -11.59
CA THR A 33 17.07 -16.60 -11.53
C THR A 33 17.69 -16.98 -12.87
N SER A 34 18.80 -16.33 -13.23
CA SER A 34 19.52 -16.59 -14.48
C SER A 34 20.31 -17.91 -14.51
N CYS A 35 20.36 -18.65 -13.39
CA CYS A 35 21.06 -19.93 -13.30
C CYS A 35 20.28 -21.08 -13.97
N LYS A 36 20.95 -22.23 -14.17
CA LYS A 36 20.39 -23.42 -14.83
C LYS A 36 19.07 -23.90 -14.21
N ASP A 37 18.90 -23.71 -12.89
CA ASP A 37 17.74 -24.22 -12.14
C ASP A 37 16.53 -23.27 -12.13
N LYS A 38 16.55 -22.15 -12.88
CA LYS A 38 15.47 -21.15 -13.07
C LYS A 38 14.49 -21.08 -11.89
N ARG A 39 14.97 -20.60 -10.75
CA ARG A 39 14.17 -20.45 -9.54
C ARG A 39 13.29 -19.20 -9.65
N PHE A 40 12.02 -19.33 -9.29
CA PHE A 40 11.11 -18.18 -9.17
C PHE A 40 11.66 -17.13 -8.20
N THR A 41 11.65 -15.85 -8.61
CA THR A 41 12.10 -14.73 -7.78
C THR A 41 10.96 -13.77 -7.45
N ARG A 42 10.21 -13.33 -8.46
CA ARG A 42 9.09 -12.42 -8.29
C ARG A 42 8.03 -12.55 -9.39
N CYS A 43 6.80 -12.14 -9.05
CA CYS A 43 5.67 -12.10 -9.96
C CYS A 43 4.81 -10.88 -9.66
N PHE A 44 4.83 -9.89 -10.56
CA PHE A 44 3.94 -8.74 -10.54
C PHE A 44 2.73 -9.00 -11.42
N TRP A 45 1.56 -8.51 -11.01
CA TRP A 45 0.43 -8.33 -11.93
C TRP A 45 -0.51 -7.20 -11.51
N CYS A 46 -1.21 -6.63 -12.48
CA CYS A 46 -2.39 -5.81 -12.29
C CYS A 46 -3.41 -6.05 -13.40
N PHE A 47 -4.70 -5.93 -13.04
CA PHE A 47 -5.80 -6.10 -13.99
C PHE A 47 -6.08 -4.80 -14.75
N GLY A 48 -6.56 -4.95 -15.98
CA GLY A 48 -6.94 -3.87 -16.87
C GLY A 48 -8.07 -2.99 -16.34
N PRO A 49 -9.19 -3.54 -15.82
CA PRO A 49 -10.28 -2.72 -15.32
C PRO A 49 -9.86 -1.77 -14.20
N PRO A 50 -9.17 -2.19 -13.12
CA PRO A 50 -8.65 -1.26 -12.11
C PRO A 50 -7.72 -0.19 -12.69
N LYS A 51 -6.87 -0.54 -13.67
CA LYS A 51 -5.98 0.43 -14.33
C LYS A 51 -6.76 1.53 -15.06
N LYS A 52 -7.86 1.17 -15.74
CA LYS A 52 -8.73 2.14 -16.44
C LYS A 52 -9.61 2.95 -15.50
N THR A 53 -10.13 2.33 -14.45
CA THR A 53 -11.09 2.97 -13.55
C THR A 53 -10.43 3.66 -12.37
N TYR A 54 -9.11 3.57 -12.22
CA TYR A 54 -8.37 4.18 -11.12
C TYR A 54 -8.67 5.67 -10.94
N ILE A 55 -8.81 6.42 -12.04
CA ILE A 55 -9.15 7.86 -12.02
C ILE A 55 -10.51 8.18 -11.38
N LEU A 56 -11.39 7.19 -11.27
CA LEU A 56 -12.71 7.31 -10.64
C LEU A 56 -12.68 6.91 -9.16
N LEU A 57 -11.54 6.40 -8.68
CA LEU A 57 -11.31 6.05 -7.29
C LEU A 57 -10.84 7.29 -6.52
N ARG A 58 -10.88 7.21 -5.19
CA ARG A 58 -10.27 8.24 -4.34
C ARG A 58 -8.76 8.28 -4.63
N PRO A 59 -8.13 9.47 -4.58
CA PRO A 59 -6.69 9.66 -4.83
C PRO A 59 -5.82 9.13 -3.66
N VAL A 60 -6.17 7.97 -3.13
CA VAL A 60 -5.55 7.32 -1.98
C VAL A 60 -5.28 5.88 -2.34
N VAL A 61 -4.03 5.47 -2.19
CA VAL A 61 -3.60 4.08 -2.34
C VAL A 61 -2.96 3.62 -1.05
N VAL A 62 -3.48 2.52 -0.52
CA VAL A 62 -2.92 1.82 0.63
C VAL A 62 -2.02 0.71 0.10
N ILE A 63 -0.77 0.67 0.56
CA ILE A 63 0.14 -0.44 0.29
C ILE A 63 0.41 -1.21 1.58
N ASP A 64 0.39 -2.52 1.48
CA ASP A 64 0.70 -3.41 2.61
C ASP A 64 1.30 -4.72 2.09
N ARG A 65 1.82 -5.51 3.03
CA ARG A 65 2.32 -6.85 2.78
C ARG A 65 1.55 -7.88 3.60
N THR A 66 1.48 -9.08 3.08
CA THR A 66 1.05 -10.25 3.83
C THR A 66 1.94 -11.43 3.52
N PHE A 67 2.11 -12.32 4.49
CA PHE A 67 2.93 -13.53 4.32
C PHE A 67 2.11 -14.63 3.67
N LEU A 68 2.66 -15.23 2.62
CA LEU A 68 2.07 -16.40 1.98
C LEU A 68 2.22 -17.61 2.91
N LYS A 69 1.10 -18.31 3.13
CA LYS A 69 1.06 -19.57 3.88
C LYS A 69 1.10 -20.72 2.88
N GLY A 70 2.06 -21.62 3.01
CA GLY A 70 2.19 -22.78 2.13
C GLY A 70 3.62 -23.34 2.12
N ARG A 71 3.87 -24.31 1.23
CA ARG A 71 5.19 -24.94 1.05
C ARG A 71 6.26 -23.93 0.66
N TYR A 72 5.90 -23.01 -0.25
CA TYR A 72 6.77 -21.90 -0.61
C TYR A 72 6.32 -20.69 0.19
N HIS A 73 7.12 -20.38 1.21
CA HIS A 73 7.04 -19.11 1.89
C HIS A 73 7.24 -17.96 0.90
N GLY A 74 6.85 -16.77 1.31
CA GLY A 74 7.01 -15.58 0.50
C GLY A 74 6.21 -14.44 1.08
N THR A 75 6.33 -13.29 0.44
CA THR A 75 5.59 -12.10 0.79
C THR A 75 4.77 -11.66 -0.42
N LEU A 76 3.49 -11.39 -0.20
CA LEU A 76 2.62 -10.74 -1.16
C LEU A 76 2.53 -9.27 -0.78
N LEU A 77 3.02 -8.40 -1.65
CA LEU A 77 2.76 -6.96 -1.57
C LEU A 77 1.51 -6.64 -2.37
N ILE A 78 0.65 -5.77 -1.82
CA ILE A 78 -0.63 -5.41 -2.42
C ILE A 78 -0.77 -3.89 -2.40
N ALA A 79 -1.21 -3.33 -3.52
CA ALA A 79 -1.72 -1.96 -3.58
C ALA A 79 -3.25 -2.01 -3.67
N ILE A 80 -3.90 -1.21 -2.84
CA ILE A 80 -5.34 -1.11 -2.69
C ILE A 80 -5.75 0.33 -2.91
N ALA A 81 -6.75 0.56 -3.76
CA ALA A 81 -7.45 1.83 -3.85
C ALA A 81 -8.84 1.73 -3.21
N ILE A 82 -9.45 2.89 -2.98
CA ILE A 82 -10.76 2.99 -2.33
C ILE A 82 -11.69 3.74 -3.28
N ASN A 83 -12.86 3.19 -3.58
CA ASN A 83 -13.84 3.88 -4.42
C ASN A 83 -14.60 4.99 -3.62
N PRO A 84 -15.39 5.86 -4.28
CA PRO A 84 -16.16 6.88 -3.58
C PRO A 84 -17.14 6.34 -2.52
N ARG A 85 -17.56 5.08 -2.64
CA ARG A 85 -18.44 4.36 -1.70
C ARG A 85 -17.69 3.58 -0.61
N ASN A 86 -16.39 3.83 -0.45
CA ASN A 86 -15.53 3.19 0.56
C ASN A 86 -15.36 1.67 0.39
N HIS A 87 -15.60 1.14 -0.80
CA HIS A 87 -15.24 -0.24 -1.11
C HIS A 87 -13.75 -0.34 -1.42
N ILE A 88 -13.14 -1.40 -0.90
CA ILE A 88 -11.74 -1.77 -1.11
C ILE A 88 -11.60 -2.37 -2.51
N PHE A 89 -10.67 -1.83 -3.29
CA PHE A 89 -10.35 -2.30 -4.64
C PHE A 89 -8.86 -2.63 -4.73
N PRO A 90 -8.46 -3.91 -4.70
CA PRO A 90 -7.08 -4.31 -5.01
C PRO A 90 -6.74 -3.94 -6.45
N ILE A 91 -5.64 -3.21 -6.65
CA ILE A 91 -5.26 -2.67 -7.96
C ILE A 91 -3.95 -3.26 -8.51
N ALA A 92 -3.03 -3.67 -7.64
CA ALA A 92 -1.77 -4.29 -8.07
C ALA A 92 -1.23 -5.25 -7.01
N PHE A 93 -0.45 -6.23 -7.46
CA PHE A 93 0.07 -7.31 -6.63
C PHE A 93 1.51 -7.63 -7.00
N LEU A 94 2.29 -8.05 -6.01
CA LEU A 94 3.63 -8.57 -6.22
C LEU A 94 3.93 -9.70 -5.23
N ILE A 95 4.26 -10.87 -5.76
CA ILE A 95 4.86 -11.95 -4.97
C ILE A 95 6.37 -11.81 -5.02
N ILE A 96 7.02 -11.89 -3.86
CA ILE A 96 8.48 -11.88 -3.66
C ILE A 96 8.88 -12.94 -2.64
N ASP A 97 10.16 -13.32 -2.64
CA ASP A 97 10.71 -14.21 -1.62
C ASP A 97 10.81 -13.52 -0.24
N SER A 98 11.22 -12.26 -0.21
CA SER A 98 11.55 -11.54 1.01
C SER A 98 11.31 -10.04 0.88
N GLU A 99 10.86 -9.42 1.97
CA GLU A 99 10.64 -7.98 2.02
C GLU A 99 11.97 -7.23 2.18
N THR A 100 12.44 -6.62 1.10
CA THR A 100 13.69 -5.84 1.04
C THR A 100 13.46 -4.44 0.47
N THR A 101 14.46 -3.57 0.60
CA THR A 101 14.42 -2.25 -0.07
C THR A 101 14.30 -2.41 -1.58
N GLU A 102 14.96 -3.42 -2.16
CA GLU A 102 14.90 -3.72 -3.59
C GLU A 102 13.49 -4.18 -4.00
N SER A 103 12.85 -5.05 -3.22
CA SER A 103 11.50 -5.52 -3.54
C SER A 103 10.47 -4.40 -3.52
N TRP A 104 10.55 -3.50 -2.53
CA TRP A 104 9.69 -2.31 -2.47
C TRP A 104 10.00 -1.33 -3.61
N THR A 105 11.28 -1.14 -3.93
CA THR A 105 11.69 -0.29 -5.05
C THR A 105 11.13 -0.80 -6.37
N TYR A 106 11.25 -2.11 -6.61
CA TYR A 106 10.71 -2.74 -7.80
C TYR A 106 9.18 -2.59 -7.85
N PHE A 107 8.48 -2.91 -6.75
CA PHE A 107 7.03 -2.80 -6.67
C PHE A 107 6.54 -1.38 -6.95
N LEU A 108 7.13 -0.37 -6.32
CA LEU A 108 6.72 1.01 -6.47
C LEU A 108 7.06 1.57 -7.86
N LYS A 109 8.14 1.11 -8.51
CA LYS A 109 8.48 1.50 -9.89
C LYS A 109 7.48 0.94 -10.89
N ILE A 110 7.17 -0.36 -10.81
CA ILE A 110 6.22 -0.99 -11.74
C ILE A 110 4.80 -0.52 -11.48
N PHE A 111 4.44 -0.31 -10.22
CA PHE A 111 3.18 0.31 -9.82
C PHE A 111 3.07 1.73 -10.38
N GLY A 112 4.08 2.58 -10.13
CA GLY A 112 4.13 3.93 -10.66
C GLY A 112 3.97 3.95 -12.17
N SER A 113 4.74 3.15 -12.90
CA SER A 113 4.67 3.11 -14.37
C SER A 113 3.30 2.72 -14.93
N ASN A 114 2.44 2.06 -14.14
CA ASN A 114 1.11 1.62 -14.58
C ASN A 114 -0.04 2.52 -14.11
N PHE A 115 0.13 3.25 -13.01
CA PHE A 115 -0.94 4.04 -12.37
C PHE A 115 -0.59 5.53 -12.23
N TYR A 116 0.69 5.89 -12.24
CA TYR A 116 1.22 7.24 -12.13
C TYR A 116 1.24 7.89 -13.51
N GLY A 117 0.51 9.01 -13.67
CA GLY A 117 0.40 9.73 -14.94
C GLY A 117 -1.00 10.29 -15.25
N TYR A 118 -2.04 9.89 -14.52
CA TYR A 118 -3.41 10.39 -14.72
C TYR A 118 -3.83 11.54 -13.78
N ASP A 119 -3.31 11.57 -12.55
CA ASP A 119 -3.49 12.67 -11.56
C ASP A 119 -2.19 12.81 -10.77
N THR A 120 -1.72 14.04 -10.57
CA THR A 120 -0.50 14.35 -9.82
C THR A 120 -0.70 14.33 -8.30
N ARG A 121 -1.94 14.21 -7.83
CA ARG A 121 -2.27 14.18 -6.40
C ARG A 121 -2.50 12.74 -5.97
N PHE A 122 -1.45 12.10 -5.51
CA PHE A 122 -1.47 10.71 -5.09
C PHE A 122 -1.07 10.63 -3.62
N ILE A 123 -1.97 10.13 -2.78
CA ILE A 123 -1.64 9.83 -1.38
C ILE A 123 -1.32 8.34 -1.29
N VAL A 124 -0.12 8.01 -0.78
CA VAL A 124 0.25 6.65 -0.43
C VAL A 124 0.12 6.48 1.07
N ILE A 125 -0.62 5.49 1.52
CA ILE A 125 -0.70 5.07 2.92
C ILE A 125 0.04 3.75 3.07
N SER A 126 1.00 3.66 3.98
CA SER A 126 1.71 2.40 4.27
C SER A 126 1.82 2.13 5.77
N ASP A 127 2.31 0.95 6.14
CA ASP A 127 2.81 0.72 7.49
C ASP A 127 4.04 1.59 7.83
N ARG A 128 4.59 1.42 9.05
CA ARG A 128 5.78 2.14 9.53
C ARG A 128 7.10 1.45 9.12
N ASN A 129 7.12 0.65 8.07
CA ASN A 129 8.35 -0.02 7.65
C ASN A 129 9.34 1.01 7.09
N VAL A 130 10.52 1.09 7.70
CA VAL A 130 11.60 2.01 7.32
C VAL A 130 12.01 1.82 5.86
N LYS A 131 11.95 0.60 5.33
CA LYS A 131 12.24 0.31 3.91
C LYS A 131 11.26 1.02 2.99
N ILE A 132 9.96 1.06 3.34
CA ILE A 132 8.94 1.74 2.55
C ILE A 132 9.12 3.26 2.65
N ILE A 133 9.23 3.78 3.87
CA ILE A 133 9.41 5.21 4.16
C ILE A 133 10.60 5.77 3.37
N ASN A 134 11.70 5.03 3.30
CA ASN A 134 12.91 5.49 2.61
C ASN A 134 12.85 5.37 1.09
N VAL A 135 12.00 4.49 0.54
CA VAL A 135 11.93 4.21 -0.91
C VAL A 135 10.91 5.10 -1.62
N ILE A 136 9.76 5.37 -1.01
CA ILE A 136 8.70 6.19 -1.62
C ILE A 136 9.21 7.52 -2.17
N PRO A 137 9.90 8.39 -1.41
CA PRO A 137 10.34 9.69 -1.93
C PRO A 137 11.35 9.57 -3.08
N LYS A 138 12.04 8.43 -3.20
CA LYS A 138 13.02 8.18 -4.28
C LYS A 138 12.36 7.69 -5.56
N VAL A 139 11.27 6.93 -5.44
CA VAL A 139 10.60 6.27 -6.58
C VAL A 139 9.37 7.03 -7.05
N LEU A 140 8.66 7.67 -6.13
CA LEU A 140 7.41 8.39 -6.34
C LEU A 140 7.51 9.78 -5.70
N PRO A 141 8.36 10.68 -6.21
CA PRO A 141 8.74 11.92 -5.51
C PRO A 141 7.60 12.93 -5.32
N PHE A 142 6.53 12.87 -6.13
CA PHE A 142 5.40 13.81 -6.02
C PHE A 142 4.22 13.25 -5.22
N VAL A 143 4.36 12.10 -4.55
CA VAL A 143 3.29 11.53 -3.74
C VAL A 143 3.36 12.04 -2.31
N ILE A 144 2.20 12.26 -1.71
CA ILE A 144 2.11 12.51 -0.27
C ILE A 144 2.13 11.14 0.42
N HIS A 145 3.17 10.87 1.19
CA HIS A 145 3.27 9.64 1.97
C HIS A 145 2.70 9.86 3.38
N ILE A 146 1.74 9.03 3.77
CA ILE A 146 1.10 9.04 5.08
C ILE A 146 1.30 7.68 5.75
N LEU A 147 1.58 7.68 7.05
CA LEU A 147 1.64 6.45 7.84
C LEU A 147 0.23 6.00 8.21
N CYS A 148 -0.03 4.70 8.08
CA CYS A 148 -1.32 4.11 8.39
C CYS A 148 -1.72 4.35 9.85
N ALA A 149 -2.89 4.97 10.03
CA ALA A 149 -3.44 5.30 11.34
C ALA A 149 -3.57 4.08 12.26
N PHE A 150 -3.82 2.88 11.72
CA PHE A 150 -3.84 1.66 12.51
C PHE A 150 -2.50 1.42 13.23
N TYR A 151 -1.38 1.52 12.51
CA TYR A 151 -0.04 1.33 13.08
C TYR A 151 0.35 2.48 14.02
N ILE A 152 0.03 3.73 13.69
CA ILE A 152 0.24 4.87 14.59
C ILE A 152 -0.51 4.62 15.91
N SER A 153 -1.80 4.25 15.82
CA SER A 153 -2.64 4.02 17.00
C SER A 153 -2.14 2.87 17.87
N ASN A 154 -1.47 1.87 17.29
CA ASN A 154 -0.91 0.76 18.05
C ASN A 154 0.33 1.15 18.84
N ASN A 155 1.03 2.22 18.46
CA ASN A 155 2.15 2.76 19.21
C ASN A 155 1.73 3.69 20.36
N ILE A 156 0.46 4.13 20.40
CA ILE A 156 -0.07 4.88 21.53
C ILE A 156 -0.08 3.97 22.76
N LYS A 157 0.57 4.42 23.85
CA LYS A 157 0.67 3.68 25.12
C LYS A 157 -0.71 3.21 25.57
N THR A 158 -0.79 1.98 26.08
CA THR A 158 -2.05 1.39 26.56
C THR A 158 -2.69 2.18 27.69
N THR A 159 -1.90 2.92 28.47
CA THR A 159 -2.36 3.86 29.50
C THR A 159 -3.13 5.05 28.94
N LEU A 160 -2.96 5.38 27.66
CA LEU A 160 -3.65 6.47 26.94
C LEU A 160 -4.79 5.91 26.06
N LYS A 161 -5.66 5.10 26.66
CA LYS A 161 -6.72 4.37 25.94
C LYS A 161 -7.73 5.32 25.28
N SER A 162 -8.16 6.38 25.98
CA SER A 162 -9.05 7.41 25.43
C SER A 162 -8.44 8.08 24.20
N THR A 163 -7.15 8.44 24.27
CA THR A 163 -6.42 9.07 23.17
C THR A 163 -6.37 8.16 21.95
N LYS A 164 -6.11 6.87 22.17
CA LYS A 164 -6.08 5.87 21.11
C LYS A 164 -7.44 5.71 20.42
N ILE A 165 -8.54 5.79 21.19
CA ILE A 165 -9.90 5.74 20.65
C ILE A 165 -10.19 7.00 19.85
N ALA A 166 -9.98 8.18 20.44
CA ALA A 166 -10.20 9.47 19.79
C ALA A 166 -9.42 9.57 18.47
N PHE A 167 -8.12 9.25 18.49
CA PHE A 167 -7.27 9.22 17.29
C PHE A 167 -7.86 8.34 16.18
N ARG A 168 -8.32 7.13 16.52
CA ARG A 168 -8.92 6.21 15.54
C ARG A 168 -10.26 6.70 15.00
N MET A 169 -11.04 7.43 15.79
CA MET A 169 -12.30 8.00 15.33
C MET A 169 -12.03 9.16 14.38
N VAL A 170 -11.11 10.06 14.75
CA VAL A 170 -10.69 11.19 13.90
C VAL A 170 -10.10 10.69 12.58
N ALA A 171 -9.24 9.67 12.62
CA ALA A 171 -8.64 9.08 11.42
C ALA A 171 -9.65 8.39 10.48
N LYS A 172 -10.87 8.12 10.93
CA LYS A 172 -11.97 7.57 10.12
C LYS A 172 -12.87 8.66 9.53
N ALA A 173 -12.71 9.92 9.95
CA ALA A 173 -13.50 11.01 9.40
C ALA A 173 -13.15 11.20 7.92
N LEU A 174 -14.17 11.17 7.06
CA LEU A 174 -14.03 11.33 5.61
C LEU A 174 -14.45 12.72 5.13
N THR A 175 -15.05 13.51 6.02
CA THR A 175 -15.52 14.87 5.77
C THR A 175 -15.03 15.78 6.90
N SER A 176 -14.94 17.08 6.63
CA SER A 176 -14.67 18.07 7.68
C SER A 176 -15.72 18.02 8.78
N ILE A 177 -16.99 17.81 8.42
CA ILE A 177 -18.09 17.71 9.38
C ILE A 177 -17.90 16.53 10.33
N ASP A 178 -17.55 15.34 9.81
CA ASP A 178 -17.31 14.16 10.67
C ASP A 178 -16.07 14.35 11.54
N PHE A 179 -15.06 15.04 11.00
CA PHE A 179 -13.84 15.38 11.73
C PHE A 179 -14.16 16.32 12.90
N ASP A 180 -14.86 17.42 12.62
CA ASP A 180 -15.22 18.45 13.60
C ASP A 180 -16.11 17.86 14.69
N LYS A 181 -17.14 17.09 14.32
CA LYS A 181 -17.99 16.38 15.29
C LYS A 181 -17.19 15.45 16.19
N THR A 182 -16.29 14.67 15.62
CA THR A 182 -15.44 13.76 16.40
C THR A 182 -14.51 14.54 17.32
N ASN A 183 -13.96 15.66 16.84
CA ASN A 183 -13.04 16.51 17.59
C ASN A 183 -13.76 17.26 18.73
N GLU A 184 -15.03 17.62 18.55
CA GLU A 184 -15.89 18.20 19.59
C GLU A 184 -16.22 17.19 20.71
N CYS A 185 -16.34 15.90 20.39
CA CYS A 185 -16.56 14.86 21.40
C CYS A 185 -15.35 14.60 22.30
N TYR A 186 -14.16 15.10 21.97
CA TYR A 186 -12.94 14.92 22.75
C TYR A 186 -12.18 16.25 22.98
N PRO A 187 -12.79 17.23 23.68
CA PRO A 187 -12.22 18.58 23.83
C PRO A 187 -10.92 18.62 24.63
N GLU A 188 -10.68 17.60 25.46
CA GLU A 188 -9.48 17.40 26.28
C GLU A 188 -8.17 17.29 25.49
N TYR A 189 -8.22 17.09 24.16
CA TYR A 189 -7.04 17.09 23.29
C TYR A 189 -6.73 18.43 22.61
N LYS A 190 -7.66 19.40 22.63
CA LYS A 190 -7.48 20.74 22.03
C LYS A 190 -6.45 21.60 22.78
N SER A 191 -6.25 21.38 24.08
CA SER A 191 -5.32 22.16 24.92
C SER A 191 -3.83 21.89 24.65
N SER A 192 -3.50 20.93 23.77
CA SER A 192 -2.12 20.57 23.42
C SER A 192 -1.62 21.21 22.11
N GLU A 193 -2.50 21.77 21.28
CA GLU A 193 -2.16 22.34 19.96
C GLU A 193 -1.19 23.53 20.02
N SER A 194 -1.21 24.31 21.10
CA SER A 194 -0.32 25.45 21.31
C SER A 194 1.17 25.08 21.43
N SER A 195 1.48 23.80 21.67
CA SER A 195 2.86 23.32 21.86
C SER A 195 3.41 22.50 20.67
N ILE A 196 2.54 22.05 19.76
CA ILE A 196 2.91 21.19 18.62
C ILE A 196 3.16 22.04 17.37
N HIS A 197 2.40 23.13 17.17
CA HIS A 197 2.60 24.05 16.04
C HIS A 197 3.97 24.74 16.06
N THR A 198 4.57 24.95 17.24
CA THR A 198 5.89 25.58 17.39
C THR A 198 7.05 24.68 16.92
N ARG A 199 6.86 23.35 16.85
CA ARG A 199 7.94 22.42 16.43
C ARG A 199 7.99 22.20 14.92
N TYR A 200 6.86 22.27 14.22
CA TYR A 200 6.82 22.09 12.77
C TYR A 200 7.30 23.32 11.99
N SER A 201 7.18 24.53 12.58
CA SER A 201 7.69 25.77 11.97
C SER A 201 9.19 26.00 12.17
N GLN A 202 9.87 25.21 13.02
CA GLN A 202 11.29 25.41 13.36
C GLN A 202 12.27 24.40 12.74
N GLY A 203 11.85 23.56 11.77
CA GLY A 203 12.78 22.88 10.87
C GLY A 203 13.81 21.91 11.48
N ASN A 204 13.65 21.46 12.72
CA ASN A 204 14.61 20.56 13.35
C ASN A 204 14.18 19.09 13.23
N MET A 205 14.66 18.42 12.18
CA MET A 205 14.75 16.96 12.11
C MET A 205 15.97 16.49 12.91
N VAL A 206 15.73 15.61 13.89
CA VAL A 206 16.70 14.61 14.36
C VAL A 206 16.13 13.24 14.04
#